data_AF-A0A955SQN6-F1
#
_entry.id   AF-A0A955SQN6-F1
#
_cell.length_a   1.000
_cell.length_b   1.000
_cell.length_c   1.000
_cell.angle_alpha   90.00
_cell.angle_beta   90.00
_cell.angle_gamma   90.00
#
_symmetry.space_group_name_H-M   'P 1'
#
loop_
_entity.id
_entity.type
_entity.pdbx_description
1 polymer ?
#
loop_
_entity_poly.entity_id
_entity_poly.type
_entity_poly.pdbx_seq_one_letter_code
_entity_poly.pdbx_strand_id
1 'polypeptide(L)'
;MRGTHSIFIWFTLVLPVSDNACSFSGEGEGSQASPYVIANATQLQEMNLDLTAHYVVGNDIDASGVAAWNEGKGFEPIGSASASFTGTLDGLGHRIGNLTIVRPSEHRVGVFRFIRGARIANMVLEDVEVVGNEFVGAIAGIADNSVFSDCEVHGAITGDRIVGGLIGRSEGETTMVGNLSESAILGGGCVGGMVGHKSSGNISFCQSVCVVSGSDTIGGLIGLNSGGAVENSFSESQVSGVDNVGGLIGGNYSLGESAPSQAEKNGLDDGDHVQKSGAKSALPPNVLDCHATGSVSGEGNVGGLVGVHGSGVGGLTTTIKNCYSTGEVLGRQSAVGGLVGKTLGGHILDSSATGEVSSPGNRVGGLVGENNCNSVKRSYASGRVSGSDEVGGLIGRHEGMTLTTSFSSSDVAGRLAIGGLVGYRFQGGLTNCYGSGSAAGGSLVGGLIGHNYAPEVETGGTVRNCYSTTLVSGGFSVGGFAGMNSAGGFSSCYWDMETSSTSTGVGNQTPAGVIGETTDRMYRIETYANWDFDNVWWIHEDNDYPRFYGLPDFPPTPTPTITPTPSDTPTPTQTPTPRPTLLSGLSDINEDGTVNREDLIIVLEDLGKTAIP
;
A
#
# COMPACT_ATOMS: atom_id res chain seq x y z
N MET A 1 -49.03 9.20 88.64
CA MET A 1 -49.83 9.13 87.40
C MET A 1 -48.85 9.34 86.24
N ARG A 2 -48.51 8.27 85.52
CA ARG A 2 -47.50 8.27 84.44
C ARG A 2 -48.20 8.55 83.10
N GLY A 3 -47.62 9.44 82.31
CA GLY A 3 -48.13 9.87 81.00
C GLY A 3 -47.97 8.80 79.92
N THR A 4 -48.94 8.74 79.02
CA THR A 4 -48.97 7.93 77.81
C THR A 4 -48.43 8.76 76.64
N HIS A 5 -47.31 8.34 76.04
CA HIS A 5 -46.84 8.82 74.74
C HIS A 5 -47.29 7.85 73.65
N SER A 6 -48.12 8.32 72.73
CA SER A 6 -48.46 7.60 71.50
C SER A 6 -47.42 7.89 70.43
N ILE A 7 -46.76 6.84 69.93
CA ILE A 7 -45.84 6.88 68.80
C ILE A 7 -46.66 6.64 67.52
N PHE A 8 -46.67 7.61 66.60
CA PHE A 8 -47.17 7.43 65.23
C PHE A 8 -46.01 6.96 64.35
N ILE A 9 -46.10 5.73 63.82
CA ILE A 9 -45.18 5.20 62.81
C ILE A 9 -45.81 5.45 61.44
N TRP A 10 -45.17 6.26 60.62
CA TRP A 10 -45.51 6.43 59.21
C TRP A 10 -44.92 5.25 58.42
N PHE A 11 -45.78 4.43 57.79
CA PHE A 11 -45.36 3.49 56.76
C PHE A 11 -45.36 4.22 55.41
N THR A 12 -44.18 4.48 54.84
CA THR A 12 -44.06 4.87 53.44
C THR A 12 -44.26 3.62 52.60
N LEU A 13 -45.44 3.49 51.99
CA LEU A 13 -45.72 2.49 50.97
C LEU A 13 -44.94 2.85 49.71
N VAL A 14 -43.78 2.23 49.51
CA VAL A 14 -43.09 2.26 48.21
C VAL A 14 -43.82 1.27 47.31
N LEU A 15 -44.69 1.79 46.43
CA LEU A 15 -45.16 1.02 45.28
C LEU A 15 -43.97 0.87 44.33
N PRO A 16 -43.64 -0.35 43.86
CA PRO A 16 -42.67 -0.48 42.78
C PRO A 16 -43.28 0.21 41.56
N VAL A 17 -42.67 1.31 41.15
CA VAL A 17 -42.84 1.81 39.78
C VAL A 17 -42.17 0.74 38.94
N SER A 18 -42.97 0.00 38.15
CA SER A 18 -42.42 -0.78 37.06
C SER A 18 -41.84 0.23 36.07
N ASP A 19 -40.55 0.53 36.20
CA ASP A 19 -39.78 1.07 35.10
C ASP A 19 -39.82 -0.01 34.02
N ASN A 20 -40.77 0.09 33.10
CA ASN A 20 -40.61 -0.48 31.77
C ASN A 20 -39.57 0.37 31.04
N ALA A 21 -38.33 0.34 31.54
CA ALA A 21 -37.18 0.59 30.70
C ALA A 21 -37.18 -0.52 29.64
N CYS A 22 -37.05 -0.14 28.38
CA CYS A 22 -36.83 -1.08 27.28
C CYS A 22 -35.52 -1.83 27.59
N SER A 23 -35.61 -3.01 28.20
CA SER A 23 -34.46 -3.82 28.57
C SER A 23 -34.05 -4.70 27.39
N PHE A 24 -32.76 -4.98 27.28
CA PHE A 24 -32.24 -5.99 26.35
C PHE A 24 -33.05 -7.30 26.48
N SER A 25 -33.41 -7.90 25.35
CA SER A 25 -34.33 -9.05 25.32
C SER A 25 -33.63 -10.40 25.54
N GLY A 26 -32.29 -10.44 25.49
CA GLY A 26 -31.48 -11.64 25.68
C GLY A 26 -31.03 -11.90 27.12
N GLU A 27 -30.14 -12.87 27.29
CA GLU A 27 -29.56 -13.22 28.59
C GLU A 27 -28.45 -12.25 28.99
N GLY A 28 -28.13 -12.18 30.29
CA GLY A 28 -27.07 -11.33 30.85
C GLY A 28 -27.57 -10.03 31.48
N GLU A 29 -26.65 -9.31 32.12
CA GLU A 29 -26.94 -8.02 32.80
C GLU A 29 -26.11 -6.86 32.22
N GLY A 30 -25.39 -7.10 31.11
CA GLY A 30 -24.53 -6.10 30.45
C GLY A 30 -23.24 -5.75 31.19
N SER A 31 -22.94 -6.43 32.31
CA SER A 31 -21.70 -6.25 33.06
C SER A 31 -20.57 -7.11 32.51
N GLN A 32 -19.32 -6.79 32.83
CA GLN A 32 -18.18 -7.60 32.39
C GLN A 32 -18.25 -9.07 32.87
N ALA A 33 -18.85 -9.32 34.04
CA ALA A 33 -19.01 -10.65 34.62
C ALA A 33 -20.24 -11.41 34.08
N SER A 34 -21.22 -10.68 33.53
CA SER A 34 -22.46 -11.20 32.99
C SER A 34 -22.85 -10.37 31.76
N PRO A 35 -22.11 -10.53 30.63
CA PRO A 35 -22.35 -9.76 29.42
C PRO A 35 -23.71 -10.13 28.82
N TYR A 36 -24.29 -9.20 28.07
CA TYR A 36 -25.48 -9.49 27.27
C TYR A 36 -25.15 -10.48 26.16
N VAL A 37 -25.97 -11.52 26.00
CA VAL A 37 -25.80 -12.56 24.97
C VAL A 37 -26.68 -12.22 23.77
N ILE A 38 -26.04 -11.96 22.64
CA ILE A 38 -26.69 -11.69 21.35
C ILE A 38 -26.86 -13.02 20.60
N ALA A 39 -28.11 -13.41 20.37
CA ALA A 39 -28.47 -14.66 19.69
C ALA A 39 -29.19 -14.47 18.34
N ASN A 40 -29.58 -13.22 18.01
CA ASN A 40 -30.26 -12.88 16.76
C ASN A 40 -30.06 -11.41 16.36
N ALA A 41 -30.47 -11.06 15.14
CA ALA A 41 -30.31 -9.71 14.60
C ALA A 41 -31.08 -8.63 15.38
N THR A 42 -32.22 -8.96 16.02
CA THR A 42 -32.96 -8.00 16.84
C THR A 42 -32.16 -7.63 18.09
N GLN A 43 -31.57 -8.62 18.76
CA GLN A 43 -30.68 -8.38 19.90
C GLN A 43 -29.40 -7.62 19.50
N LEU A 44 -28.89 -7.85 18.29
CA LEU A 44 -27.78 -7.04 17.76
C LEU A 44 -28.19 -5.56 17.66
N GLN A 45 -29.41 -5.28 17.19
CA GLN A 45 -29.93 -3.91 17.09
C GLN A 45 -30.20 -3.29 18.47
N GLU A 46 -30.61 -4.10 19.45
CA GLU A 46 -30.86 -3.70 20.84
C GLU A 46 -29.62 -3.21 21.59
N MET A 47 -28.41 -3.38 21.04
CA MET A 47 -27.20 -2.74 21.58
C MET A 47 -27.33 -1.22 21.71
N ASN A 48 -28.20 -0.58 20.93
CA ASN A 48 -28.53 0.84 21.06
C ASN A 48 -29.23 1.21 22.40
N LEU A 49 -29.72 0.22 23.16
CA LEU A 49 -30.35 0.45 24.46
C LEU A 49 -29.32 0.71 25.56
N ASP A 50 -28.13 0.11 25.47
CA ASP A 50 -27.02 0.33 26.41
C ASP A 50 -25.66 0.29 25.69
N LEU A 51 -25.19 1.46 25.29
CA LEU A 51 -23.95 1.64 24.54
C LEU A 51 -22.67 1.44 25.38
N THR A 52 -22.82 1.23 26.70
CA THR A 52 -21.70 1.08 27.64
C THR A 52 -21.52 -0.37 28.11
N ALA A 53 -22.50 -1.23 27.85
CA ALA A 53 -22.50 -2.61 28.29
C ALA A 53 -21.49 -3.51 27.56
N HIS A 54 -21.30 -4.69 28.12
CA HIS A 54 -20.50 -5.78 27.55
C HIS A 54 -21.41 -6.78 26.85
N TYR A 55 -21.03 -7.17 25.64
CA TYR A 55 -21.79 -8.05 24.77
C TYR A 55 -20.95 -9.23 24.29
N VAL A 56 -21.59 -10.39 24.14
CA VAL A 56 -21.03 -11.56 23.48
C VAL A 56 -22.01 -12.07 22.43
N VAL A 57 -21.50 -12.61 21.31
CA VAL A 57 -22.34 -13.35 20.35
C VAL A 57 -22.44 -14.79 20.84
N GLY A 58 -23.66 -15.30 21.03
CA GLY A 58 -23.92 -16.61 21.63
C GLY A 58 -24.06 -17.77 20.64
N ASN A 59 -24.29 -17.46 19.36
CA ASN A 59 -24.44 -18.39 18.25
C ASN A 59 -24.28 -17.65 16.93
N ASP A 60 -24.12 -18.40 15.83
CA ASP A 60 -24.16 -17.81 14.50
C ASP A 60 -25.54 -17.17 14.24
N ILE A 61 -25.53 -15.99 13.63
CA ILE A 61 -26.70 -15.15 13.39
C ILE A 61 -26.90 -15.01 11.89
N ASP A 62 -28.06 -15.44 11.39
CA ASP A 62 -28.53 -15.05 10.06
C ASP A 62 -29.30 -13.72 10.15
N ALA A 63 -28.73 -12.68 9.56
CA ALA A 63 -29.29 -11.33 9.54
C ALA A 63 -30.04 -11.02 8.23
N SER A 64 -30.29 -11.99 7.34
CA SER A 64 -30.96 -11.75 6.04
C SER A 64 -32.31 -11.01 6.16
N GLY A 65 -33.05 -11.23 7.25
CA GLY A 65 -34.31 -10.54 7.52
C GLY A 65 -34.19 -9.03 7.77
N VAL A 66 -32.98 -8.51 8.10
CA VAL A 66 -32.79 -7.08 8.37
C VAL A 66 -32.92 -6.23 7.12
N ALA A 67 -32.74 -6.79 5.92
CA ALA A 67 -32.83 -6.04 4.67
C ALA A 67 -34.18 -5.30 4.50
N ALA A 68 -35.26 -5.84 5.10
CA ALA A 68 -36.58 -5.21 5.08
C ALA A 68 -36.78 -4.12 6.16
N TRP A 69 -35.83 -3.95 7.09
CA TRP A 69 -35.92 -2.99 8.18
C TRP A 69 -35.67 -1.56 7.69
N ASN A 70 -36.12 -0.59 8.49
CA ASN A 70 -35.86 0.83 8.28
C ASN A 70 -36.20 1.31 6.85
N GLU A 71 -37.39 0.94 6.38
CA GLU A 71 -37.87 1.27 5.03
C GLU A 71 -36.98 0.70 3.90
N GLY A 72 -36.36 -0.46 4.13
CA GLY A 72 -35.47 -1.12 3.17
C GLY A 72 -34.01 -0.66 3.25
N LYS A 73 -33.66 0.19 4.21
CA LYS A 73 -32.26 0.62 4.46
C LYS A 73 -31.44 -0.43 5.20
N GLY A 74 -32.05 -1.52 5.66
CA GLY A 74 -31.36 -2.54 6.41
C GLY A 74 -31.21 -2.19 7.90
N PHE A 75 -30.16 -2.71 8.52
CA PHE A 75 -29.81 -2.46 9.92
C PHE A 75 -29.55 -0.97 10.21
N GLU A 76 -29.88 -0.49 11.42
CA GLU A 76 -29.59 0.87 11.87
C GLU A 76 -28.24 0.91 12.60
N PRO A 77 -27.24 1.64 12.09
CA PRO A 77 -25.93 1.77 12.73
C PRO A 77 -26.03 2.12 14.22
N ILE A 78 -25.27 1.39 15.05
CA ILE A 78 -25.25 1.56 16.50
C ILE A 78 -24.46 2.81 16.89
N GLY A 79 -25.02 3.59 17.81
CA GLY A 79 -24.39 4.79 18.37
C GLY A 79 -24.37 6.00 17.44
N SER A 80 -23.73 7.07 17.92
CA SER A 80 -23.57 8.36 17.24
C SER A 80 -22.33 9.10 17.76
N ALA A 81 -22.00 10.25 17.16
CA ALA A 81 -20.89 11.07 17.66
C ALA A 81 -21.14 11.63 19.08
N SER A 82 -22.40 11.92 19.42
CA SER A 82 -22.79 12.41 20.76
C SER A 82 -23.03 11.29 21.77
N ALA A 83 -23.32 10.08 21.31
CA ALA A 83 -23.56 8.90 22.13
C ALA A 83 -22.89 7.71 21.45
N SER A 84 -21.57 7.61 21.63
CA SER A 84 -20.75 6.56 21.00
C SER A 84 -20.89 5.24 21.75
N PHE A 85 -20.67 4.12 21.06
CA PHE A 85 -20.46 2.85 21.73
C PHE A 85 -19.10 2.85 22.43
N THR A 86 -19.09 2.59 23.73
CA THR A 86 -17.88 2.54 24.56
C THR A 86 -17.70 1.21 25.28
N GLY A 87 -18.64 0.27 25.06
CA GLY A 87 -18.64 -1.06 25.66
C GLY A 87 -17.67 -2.03 24.98
N THR A 88 -17.95 -3.32 25.15
CA THR A 88 -17.20 -4.39 24.46
C THR A 88 -18.13 -5.30 23.69
N LEU A 89 -17.70 -5.77 22.51
CA LEU A 89 -18.36 -6.83 21.75
C LEU A 89 -17.34 -7.92 21.46
N ASP A 90 -17.59 -9.12 21.97
CA ASP A 90 -16.79 -10.31 21.68
C ASP A 90 -17.63 -11.29 20.86
N GLY A 91 -17.23 -11.53 19.61
CA GLY A 91 -17.94 -12.46 18.73
C GLY A 91 -17.74 -13.93 19.12
N LEU A 92 -16.75 -14.24 19.97
CA LEU A 92 -16.40 -15.62 20.35
C LEU A 92 -16.17 -16.57 19.15
N GLY A 93 -15.87 -16.03 17.96
CA GLY A 93 -15.71 -16.77 16.71
C GLY A 93 -17.02 -17.10 15.98
N HIS A 94 -18.17 -16.62 16.45
CA HIS A 94 -19.45 -16.77 15.77
C HIS A 94 -19.59 -15.84 14.56
N ARG A 95 -20.40 -16.29 13.60
CA ARG A 95 -20.67 -15.58 12.34
C ARG A 95 -21.93 -14.76 12.42
N ILE A 96 -21.88 -13.54 11.90
CA ILE A 96 -23.05 -12.72 11.60
C ILE A 96 -23.13 -12.62 10.08
N GLY A 97 -24.02 -13.40 9.49
CA GLY A 97 -24.18 -13.54 8.04
C GLY A 97 -25.28 -12.64 7.47
N ASN A 98 -25.17 -12.28 6.19
CA ASN A 98 -26.23 -11.62 5.41
C ASN A 98 -26.70 -10.28 6.00
N LEU A 99 -25.79 -9.51 6.59
CA LEU A 99 -26.14 -8.21 7.17
C LEU A 99 -26.19 -7.12 6.08
N THR A 100 -27.36 -6.50 5.91
CA THR A 100 -27.56 -5.39 4.96
C THR A 100 -27.61 -4.04 5.69
N ILE A 101 -26.82 -3.06 5.24
CA ILE A 101 -26.83 -1.66 5.67
C ILE A 101 -26.72 -0.77 4.41
N VAL A 102 -27.84 -0.35 3.83
CA VAL A 102 -27.85 0.39 2.56
C VAL A 102 -28.38 1.82 2.78
N ARG A 103 -27.43 2.75 2.97
CA ARG A 103 -27.67 4.14 3.39
C ARG A 103 -26.81 5.11 2.56
N PRO A 104 -26.99 5.18 1.23
CA PRO A 104 -26.07 5.86 0.31
C PRO A 104 -25.92 7.37 0.53
N SER A 105 -26.86 8.02 1.24
CA SER A 105 -26.80 9.45 1.56
C SER A 105 -26.33 9.74 2.99
N GLU A 106 -26.01 8.71 3.78
CA GLU A 106 -25.61 8.86 5.17
C GLU A 106 -24.09 8.66 5.33
N HIS A 107 -23.49 9.42 6.23
CA HIS A 107 -22.08 9.28 6.61
C HIS A 107 -21.95 8.35 7.81
N ARG A 108 -20.74 7.85 8.09
CA ARG A 108 -20.39 7.04 9.26
C ARG A 108 -21.22 5.75 9.27
N VAL A 109 -21.08 4.94 8.23
CA VAL A 109 -21.91 3.75 8.01
C VAL A 109 -21.11 2.48 8.29
N GLY A 110 -21.68 1.61 9.12
CA GLY A 110 -21.17 0.31 9.56
C GLY A 110 -22.11 -0.26 10.63
N VAL A 111 -21.82 -1.45 11.18
CA VAL A 111 -22.54 -1.96 12.36
C VAL A 111 -22.57 -0.89 13.45
N PHE A 112 -21.44 -0.21 13.66
CA PHE A 112 -21.33 0.96 14.51
C PHE A 112 -21.15 2.23 13.68
N ARG A 113 -21.94 3.25 13.98
CA ARG A 113 -21.73 4.60 13.43
C ARG A 113 -20.44 5.20 13.98
N PHE A 114 -20.28 5.14 15.30
CA PHE A 114 -19.14 5.70 16.00
C PHE A 114 -18.82 4.88 17.25
N ILE A 115 -17.57 4.44 17.38
CA ILE A 115 -17.07 3.81 18.61
C ILE A 115 -15.97 4.66 19.25
N ARG A 116 -15.93 4.69 20.59
CA ARG A 116 -14.91 5.42 21.35
C ARG A 116 -14.46 4.62 22.57
N GLY A 117 -13.17 4.32 22.68
CA GLY A 117 -12.65 3.55 23.83
C GLY A 117 -13.18 2.12 23.90
N ALA A 118 -13.76 1.60 22.82
CA ALA A 118 -14.42 0.30 22.80
C ALA A 118 -13.44 -0.82 22.43
N ARG A 119 -13.82 -2.06 22.74
CA ARG A 119 -13.12 -3.27 22.28
C ARG A 119 -14.06 -4.15 21.45
N ILE A 120 -13.68 -4.42 20.22
CA ILE A 120 -14.35 -5.37 19.33
C ILE A 120 -13.38 -6.53 19.07
N ALA A 121 -13.81 -7.75 19.32
CA ALA A 121 -12.94 -8.92 19.20
C ALA A 121 -13.65 -10.14 18.64
N ASN A 122 -12.90 -11.04 17.97
CA ASN A 122 -13.34 -12.37 17.54
C ASN A 122 -14.65 -12.38 16.74
N MET A 123 -14.91 -11.32 15.97
CA MET A 123 -16.16 -11.13 15.23
C MET A 123 -15.96 -11.49 13.77
N VAL A 124 -16.86 -12.32 13.22
CA VAL A 124 -16.88 -12.67 11.80
C VAL A 124 -18.15 -12.09 11.17
N LEU A 125 -18.00 -11.13 10.27
CA LEU A 125 -19.07 -10.63 9.41
C LEU A 125 -18.98 -11.34 8.05
N GLU A 126 -20.01 -12.10 7.69
CA GLU A 126 -20.04 -12.91 6.47
C GLU A 126 -21.13 -12.39 5.51
N ASP A 127 -20.81 -12.32 4.23
CA ASP A 127 -21.73 -11.89 3.16
C ASP A 127 -22.48 -10.59 3.49
N VAL A 128 -21.76 -9.57 3.96
CA VAL A 128 -22.39 -8.27 4.27
C VAL A 128 -22.53 -7.39 3.03
N GLU A 129 -23.56 -6.55 3.03
CA GLU A 129 -23.73 -5.46 2.08
C GLU A 129 -23.79 -4.14 2.83
N VAL A 130 -22.77 -3.29 2.68
CA VAL A 130 -22.68 -1.99 3.34
C VAL A 130 -22.50 -0.90 2.31
N VAL A 131 -23.47 0.01 2.24
CA VAL A 131 -23.46 1.16 1.33
C VAL A 131 -23.65 2.44 2.15
N GLY A 132 -22.70 3.36 2.05
CA GLY A 132 -22.76 4.68 2.68
C GLY A 132 -22.24 5.80 1.79
N ASN A 133 -22.10 7.00 2.33
CA ASN A 133 -21.48 8.12 1.63
C ASN A 133 -20.01 8.33 2.05
N GLU A 134 -19.78 8.69 3.31
CA GLU A 134 -18.46 9.02 3.83
C GLU A 134 -18.20 8.28 5.14
N PHE A 135 -16.96 7.84 5.38
CA PHE A 135 -16.59 6.99 6.52
C PHE A 135 -17.43 5.71 6.55
N VAL A 136 -17.19 4.85 5.57
CA VAL A 136 -17.89 3.57 5.43
C VAL A 136 -16.95 2.44 5.81
N GLY A 137 -17.40 1.55 6.68
CA GLY A 137 -16.74 0.26 6.92
C GLY A 137 -17.70 -0.74 7.54
N ALA A 138 -17.44 -2.04 7.37
CA ALA A 138 -18.42 -3.05 7.78
C ALA A 138 -18.67 -3.03 9.29
N ILE A 139 -17.61 -2.94 10.10
CA ILE A 139 -17.74 -2.90 11.56
C ILE A 139 -18.02 -1.48 12.02
N ALA A 140 -17.23 -0.49 11.60
CA ALA A 140 -17.37 0.87 12.09
C ALA A 140 -17.18 1.93 10.99
N GLY A 141 -18.04 2.95 11.02
CA GLY A 141 -17.78 4.17 10.25
C GLY A 141 -16.54 4.91 10.78
N ILE A 142 -16.56 5.27 12.07
CA ILE A 142 -15.43 5.89 12.78
C ILE A 142 -15.10 5.11 14.06
N ALA A 143 -13.82 4.91 14.31
CA ALA A 143 -13.30 4.37 15.55
C ALA A 143 -12.27 5.32 16.19
N ASP A 144 -12.47 5.65 17.46
CA ASP A 144 -11.61 6.56 18.22
C ASP A 144 -11.07 5.87 19.49
N ASN A 145 -9.75 5.86 19.68
CA ASN A 145 -9.08 5.21 20.83
C ASN A 145 -9.60 3.78 21.13
N SER A 146 -9.92 3.00 20.10
CA SER A 146 -10.57 1.69 20.24
C SER A 146 -9.64 0.53 19.86
N VAL A 147 -10.04 -0.70 20.16
CA VAL A 147 -9.23 -1.90 19.87
C VAL A 147 -10.04 -2.89 19.04
N PHE A 148 -9.44 -3.35 17.95
CA PHE A 148 -9.96 -4.42 17.08
C PHE A 148 -8.98 -5.58 17.06
N SER A 149 -9.42 -6.74 17.53
CA SER A 149 -8.57 -7.94 17.54
C SER A 149 -9.29 -9.13 16.92
N ASP A 150 -8.63 -9.81 15.98
CA ASP A 150 -9.11 -11.07 15.41
C ASP A 150 -10.53 -10.96 14.81
N CYS A 151 -10.80 -9.85 14.13
CA CYS A 151 -12.05 -9.62 13.40
C CYS A 151 -11.88 -9.93 11.92
N GLU A 152 -12.93 -10.47 11.31
CA GLU A 152 -12.96 -10.92 9.92
C GLU A 152 -14.19 -10.33 9.21
N VAL A 153 -14.01 -9.80 8.01
CA VAL A 153 -15.08 -9.20 7.20
C VAL A 153 -15.05 -9.75 5.78
N HIS A 154 -16.20 -10.23 5.33
CA HIS A 154 -16.51 -10.66 3.97
C HIS A 154 -17.74 -9.92 3.43
N GLY A 155 -17.71 -9.56 2.15
CA GLY A 155 -18.87 -8.99 1.47
C GLY A 155 -18.53 -7.79 0.58
N ALA A 156 -19.53 -6.93 0.37
CA ALA A 156 -19.44 -5.75 -0.47
C ALA A 156 -19.56 -4.47 0.38
N ILE A 157 -18.56 -3.60 0.30
CA ILE A 157 -18.51 -2.32 1.00
C ILE A 157 -18.35 -1.19 -0.03
N THR A 158 -19.34 -0.32 -0.11
CA THR A 158 -19.38 0.79 -1.07
C THR A 158 -19.55 2.13 -0.37
N GLY A 159 -18.73 3.10 -0.74
CA GLY A 159 -18.91 4.49 -0.33
C GLY A 159 -18.45 5.48 -1.40
N ASP A 160 -18.51 6.77 -1.09
CA ASP A 160 -18.09 7.85 -1.99
C ASP A 160 -16.72 8.42 -1.61
N ARG A 161 -16.45 8.69 -0.32
CA ARG A 161 -15.23 9.42 0.06
C ARG A 161 -14.19 8.61 0.83
N ILE A 162 -14.51 8.08 2.01
CA ILE A 162 -13.55 7.34 2.84
C ILE A 162 -14.15 5.97 3.15
N VAL A 163 -13.52 4.92 2.65
CA VAL A 163 -14.06 3.56 2.68
C VAL A 163 -12.97 2.59 3.13
N GLY A 164 -13.25 1.81 4.16
CA GLY A 164 -12.42 0.68 4.58
C GLY A 164 -13.26 -0.58 4.68
N GLY A 165 -12.70 -1.77 4.45
CA GLY A 165 -13.48 -3.00 4.64
C GLY A 165 -13.93 -3.17 6.09
N LEU A 166 -13.06 -2.90 7.06
CA LEU A 166 -13.37 -3.02 8.49
C LEU A 166 -13.85 -1.69 9.09
N ILE A 167 -13.07 -0.62 8.87
CA ILE A 167 -13.27 0.70 9.47
C ILE A 167 -13.13 1.79 8.40
N GLY A 168 -14.09 2.71 8.32
CA GLY A 168 -13.94 3.90 7.47
C GLY A 168 -12.75 4.75 7.89
N ARG A 169 -12.80 5.30 9.12
CA ARG A 169 -11.72 6.12 9.69
C ARG A 169 -11.33 5.71 11.11
N SER A 170 -10.02 5.61 11.32
CA SER A 170 -9.39 5.30 12.61
C SER A 170 -8.71 6.53 13.20
N GLU A 171 -9.11 6.91 14.41
CA GLU A 171 -8.67 8.07 15.16
C GLU A 171 -8.09 7.72 16.53
N GLY A 172 -7.31 8.66 17.10
CA GLY A 172 -6.65 8.47 18.39
C GLY A 172 -5.72 7.25 18.39
N GLU A 173 -5.48 6.67 19.56
CA GLU A 173 -4.64 5.46 19.69
C GLU A 173 -5.42 4.18 19.34
N THR A 174 -6.23 4.21 18.27
CA THR A 174 -6.96 3.02 17.81
C THR A 174 -5.99 1.97 17.29
N THR A 175 -6.11 0.74 17.80
CA THR A 175 -5.21 -0.36 17.45
C THR A 175 -5.94 -1.50 16.76
N MET A 176 -5.26 -2.10 15.79
CA MET A 176 -5.78 -3.25 15.05
C MET A 176 -4.74 -4.36 15.04
N VAL A 177 -5.13 -5.56 15.48
CA VAL A 177 -4.26 -6.72 15.59
C VAL A 177 -4.96 -7.97 15.05
N GLY A 178 -4.31 -8.72 14.16
CA GLY A 178 -4.83 -10.03 13.73
C GLY A 178 -6.11 -9.99 12.88
N ASN A 179 -6.46 -8.84 12.31
CA ASN A 179 -7.71 -8.69 11.55
C ASN A 179 -7.54 -9.09 10.09
N LEU A 180 -8.62 -9.60 9.50
CA LEU A 180 -8.70 -10.04 8.10
C LEU A 180 -9.86 -9.32 7.38
N SER A 181 -9.62 -8.89 6.15
CA SER A 181 -10.69 -8.47 5.24
C SER A 181 -10.55 -9.16 3.90
N GLU A 182 -11.62 -9.83 3.48
CA GLU A 182 -11.77 -10.50 2.18
C GLU A 182 -13.03 -9.96 1.50
N SER A 183 -12.93 -8.76 0.93
CA SER A 183 -14.12 -8.00 0.51
C SER A 183 -13.95 -7.34 -0.86
N ALA A 184 -15.08 -7.06 -1.51
CA ALA A 184 -15.16 -6.16 -2.65
C ALA A 184 -15.42 -4.74 -2.12
N ILE A 185 -14.50 -3.81 -2.41
CA ILE A 185 -14.52 -2.47 -1.83
C ILE A 185 -14.44 -1.43 -2.93
N LEU A 186 -15.43 -0.54 -2.96
CA LEU A 186 -15.54 0.54 -3.93
C LEU A 186 -15.65 1.90 -3.23
N GLY A 187 -14.83 2.87 -3.62
CA GLY A 187 -14.91 4.24 -3.13
C GLY A 187 -14.30 5.28 -4.05
N GLY A 188 -14.63 6.56 -3.88
CA GLY A 188 -14.10 7.66 -4.71
C GLY A 188 -12.90 8.43 -4.11
N GLY A 189 -12.70 8.43 -2.80
CA GLY A 189 -11.59 9.15 -2.14
C GLY A 189 -10.48 8.23 -1.62
N CYS A 190 -10.37 8.10 -0.29
CA CYS A 190 -9.44 7.20 0.38
C CYS A 190 -10.08 5.83 0.57
N VAL A 191 -9.54 4.81 -0.10
CA VAL A 191 -10.10 3.46 -0.10
C VAL A 191 -9.06 2.47 0.37
N GLY A 192 -9.39 1.66 1.38
CA GLY A 192 -8.51 0.64 1.94
C GLY A 192 -9.20 -0.70 2.12
N GLY A 193 -8.47 -1.81 1.95
CA GLY A 193 -8.99 -3.14 2.28
C GLY A 193 -9.48 -3.27 3.71
N MET A 194 -8.75 -2.69 4.65
CA MET A 194 -9.05 -2.74 6.08
C MET A 194 -9.52 -1.38 6.60
N VAL A 195 -8.77 -0.32 6.29
CA VAL A 195 -9.01 1.03 6.80
C VAL A 195 -8.94 2.07 5.68
N GLY A 196 -9.97 2.91 5.54
CA GLY A 196 -9.95 3.99 4.56
C GLY A 196 -8.91 5.07 4.92
N HIS A 197 -9.04 5.66 6.11
CA HIS A 197 -8.08 6.65 6.62
C HIS A 197 -7.68 6.36 8.06
N LYS A 198 -6.38 6.23 8.30
CA LYS A 198 -5.76 6.03 9.61
C LYS A 198 -5.02 7.28 10.03
N SER A 199 -5.50 7.96 11.07
CA SER A 199 -4.84 9.17 11.58
C SER A 199 -3.67 8.89 12.51
N SER A 200 -3.79 7.84 13.30
CA SER A 200 -2.90 7.48 14.41
C SER A 200 -3.14 6.03 14.83
N GLY A 201 -2.48 5.57 15.90
CA GLY A 201 -2.56 4.20 16.39
C GLY A 201 -1.83 3.19 15.51
N ASN A 202 -1.67 1.94 15.97
CA ASN A 202 -0.86 0.94 15.26
C ASN A 202 -1.73 -0.15 14.62
N ILE A 203 -1.34 -0.58 13.43
CA ILE A 203 -1.89 -1.78 12.78
C ILE A 203 -0.79 -2.83 12.74
N SER A 204 -1.10 -4.03 13.21
CA SER A 204 -0.15 -5.15 13.21
C SER A 204 -0.80 -6.49 12.89
N PHE A 205 -0.07 -7.38 12.23
CA PHE A 205 -0.53 -8.74 11.91
C PHE A 205 -1.89 -8.77 11.18
N CYS A 206 -2.17 -7.75 10.38
CA CYS A 206 -3.43 -7.64 9.64
C CYS A 206 -3.24 -8.03 8.17
N GLN A 207 -4.26 -8.63 7.58
CA GLN A 207 -4.27 -9.13 6.21
C GLN A 207 -5.45 -8.58 5.40
N SER A 208 -5.23 -8.34 4.12
CA SER A 208 -6.28 -8.00 3.16
C SER A 208 -6.17 -8.86 1.89
N VAL A 209 -7.26 -9.51 1.53
CA VAL A 209 -7.42 -10.27 0.28
C VAL A 209 -8.68 -9.75 -0.44
N CYS A 210 -8.60 -8.51 -0.88
CA CYS A 210 -9.73 -7.73 -1.37
C CYS A 210 -9.64 -7.47 -2.88
N VAL A 211 -10.76 -7.05 -3.46
CA VAL A 211 -10.77 -6.29 -4.71
C VAL A 211 -11.09 -4.85 -4.35
N VAL A 212 -10.11 -3.96 -4.50
CA VAL A 212 -10.21 -2.57 -4.05
C VAL A 212 -10.16 -1.65 -5.27
N SER A 213 -11.20 -0.85 -5.45
CA SER A 213 -11.31 0.12 -6.55
C SER A 213 -11.61 1.53 -6.04
N GLY A 214 -10.93 2.53 -6.58
CA GLY A 214 -11.28 3.94 -6.34
C GLY A 214 -10.56 4.98 -7.18
N SER A 215 -10.63 6.26 -6.81
CA SER A 215 -10.03 7.34 -7.62
C SER A 215 -8.88 8.15 -7.00
N ASP A 216 -8.86 8.47 -5.71
CA ASP A 216 -7.87 9.45 -5.18
C ASP A 216 -6.67 8.83 -4.44
N THR A 217 -6.92 8.00 -3.44
CA THR A 217 -5.86 7.30 -2.70
C THR A 217 -6.31 5.90 -2.34
N ILE A 218 -5.73 4.90 -3.00
CA ILE A 218 -6.21 3.52 -2.90
C ILE A 218 -5.08 2.64 -2.37
N GLY A 219 -5.36 1.89 -1.31
CA GLY A 219 -4.46 0.89 -0.76
C GLY A 219 -5.12 -0.46 -0.58
N GLY A 220 -4.38 -1.55 -0.81
CA GLY A 220 -4.92 -2.88 -0.57
C GLY A 220 -5.24 -3.14 0.89
N LEU A 221 -4.52 -2.55 1.85
CA LEU A 221 -4.83 -2.63 3.29
C LEU A 221 -5.34 -1.29 3.84
N ILE A 222 -4.65 -0.18 3.52
CA ILE A 222 -4.97 1.14 4.06
C ILE A 222 -5.00 2.16 2.91
N GLY A 223 -6.07 2.95 2.78
CA GLY A 223 -6.07 4.06 1.82
C GLY A 223 -5.00 5.10 2.17
N LEU A 224 -5.21 5.82 3.27
CA LEU A 224 -4.29 6.84 3.78
C LEU A 224 -3.80 6.53 5.19
N ASN A 225 -2.49 6.47 5.39
CA ASN A 225 -1.83 6.39 6.70
C ASN A 225 -1.14 7.72 7.03
N SER A 226 -1.69 8.46 8.00
CA SER A 226 -1.16 9.76 8.41
C SER A 226 -0.52 9.81 9.78
N GLY A 227 -0.46 8.69 10.49
CA GLY A 227 0.24 8.57 11.77
C GLY A 227 0.14 7.17 12.34
N GLY A 228 1.11 6.79 13.17
CA GLY A 228 1.24 5.45 13.77
C GLY A 228 1.73 4.37 12.79
N ALA A 229 2.35 3.33 13.32
CA ALA A 229 3.03 2.32 12.52
C ALA A 229 2.07 1.30 11.90
N VAL A 230 2.49 0.74 10.77
CA VAL A 230 1.93 -0.46 10.15
C VAL A 230 3.04 -1.49 10.14
N GLU A 231 2.83 -2.59 10.86
CA GLU A 231 3.87 -3.58 11.13
C GLU A 231 3.41 -5.00 10.82
N ASN A 232 4.28 -5.85 10.29
CA ASN A 232 3.99 -7.28 10.11
C ASN A 232 2.64 -7.57 9.42
N SER A 233 2.24 -6.71 8.48
CA SER A 233 0.92 -6.74 7.85
C SER A 233 1.08 -6.83 6.34
N PHE A 234 0.08 -7.40 5.67
CA PHE A 234 0.22 -7.68 4.24
C PHE A 234 -1.08 -7.59 3.45
N SER A 235 -0.91 -7.43 2.14
CA SER A 235 -2.02 -7.40 1.19
C SER A 235 -1.76 -8.30 -0.01
N GLU A 236 -2.72 -9.17 -0.29
CA GLU A 236 -2.79 -9.96 -1.52
C GLU A 236 -3.88 -9.41 -2.45
N SER A 237 -4.33 -8.19 -2.18
CA SER A 237 -5.49 -7.57 -2.83
C SER A 237 -5.19 -7.14 -4.25
N GLN A 238 -6.20 -7.25 -5.12
CA GLN A 238 -6.17 -6.58 -6.43
C GLN A 238 -6.59 -5.13 -6.23
N VAL A 239 -5.72 -4.20 -6.62
CA VAL A 239 -5.92 -2.76 -6.38
C VAL A 239 -5.97 -2.01 -7.71
N SER A 240 -7.05 -1.29 -7.95
CA SER A 240 -7.22 -0.45 -9.13
C SER A 240 -7.57 0.98 -8.70
N GLY A 241 -6.88 1.98 -9.24
CA GLY A 241 -7.26 3.37 -9.02
C GLY A 241 -6.83 4.37 -10.08
N VAL A 242 -6.98 5.66 -9.79
CA VAL A 242 -6.50 6.73 -10.67
C VAL A 242 -5.21 7.31 -10.11
N ASP A 243 -5.26 7.95 -8.94
CA ASP A 243 -4.10 8.54 -8.28
C ASP A 243 -3.69 7.78 -7.01
N ASN A 244 -2.40 7.88 -6.65
CA ASN A 244 -1.81 7.42 -5.40
C ASN A 244 -2.23 5.99 -5.03
N VAL A 245 -1.89 5.04 -5.90
CA VAL A 245 -2.32 3.66 -5.80
C VAL A 245 -1.19 2.81 -5.20
N GLY A 246 -1.46 2.13 -4.10
CA GLY A 246 -0.52 1.24 -3.42
C GLY A 246 -1.07 -0.15 -3.20
N GLY A 247 -0.25 -1.19 -3.38
CA GLY A 247 -0.67 -2.56 -3.07
C GLY A 247 -0.99 -2.78 -1.59
N LEU A 248 -0.30 -2.10 -0.67
CA LEU A 248 -0.60 -2.12 0.76
C LEU A 248 -1.21 -0.80 1.23
N ILE A 249 -0.55 0.33 0.90
CA ILE A 249 -0.94 1.66 1.37
C ILE A 249 -0.99 2.64 0.19
N GLY A 250 -2.10 3.34 -0.03
CA GLY A 250 -2.16 4.37 -1.06
C GLY A 250 -1.22 5.55 -0.76
N GLY A 251 -1.46 6.23 0.37
CA GLY A 251 -0.66 7.37 0.84
C GLY A 251 -0.08 7.16 2.23
N ASN A 252 1.22 7.41 2.41
CA ASN A 252 1.94 7.25 3.68
C ASN A 252 2.80 8.47 4.02
N TYR A 253 2.26 9.42 4.78
CA TYR A 253 2.93 10.66 5.17
C TYR A 253 2.24 11.29 6.37
N SER A 254 3.01 11.90 7.29
CA SER A 254 2.35 12.48 8.47
C SER A 254 1.62 13.76 8.07
N LEU A 255 0.36 13.92 8.45
CA LEU A 255 -0.35 15.17 8.26
C LEU A 255 -0.18 16.09 9.48
N GLY A 256 0.27 17.30 9.20
CA GLY A 256 0.16 18.45 10.07
C GLY A 256 -0.63 19.47 9.29
N GLU A 257 -1.95 19.48 9.48
CA GLU A 257 -2.93 20.38 8.84
C GLU A 257 -2.62 20.72 7.37
N SER A 258 -2.80 19.75 6.46
CA SER A 258 -3.15 19.89 5.02
C SER A 258 -2.62 18.69 4.20
N ALA A 259 -3.48 17.73 3.89
CA ALA A 259 -3.18 16.76 2.84
C ALA A 259 -3.49 17.39 1.47
N PRO A 260 -2.76 17.05 0.40
CA PRO A 260 -3.24 17.24 -0.95
C PRO A 260 -4.13 16.06 -1.34
N SER A 261 -5.24 15.83 -0.64
CA SER A 261 -6.37 15.11 -1.26
C SER A 261 -7.32 16.15 -1.81
N GLN A 262 -7.83 15.93 -3.02
CA GLN A 262 -9.00 16.69 -3.52
C GLN A 262 -10.18 16.53 -2.54
N ALA A 263 -10.19 15.45 -1.76
CA ALA A 263 -11.16 15.15 -0.72
C ALA A 263 -11.22 16.12 0.47
N GLU A 264 -10.15 16.88 0.79
CA GLU A 264 -10.21 17.97 1.79
C GLU A 264 -10.47 19.36 1.18
N LYS A 265 -10.30 19.51 -0.15
CA LYS A 265 -10.48 20.80 -0.85
C LYS A 265 -11.92 21.13 -1.25
N ASN A 266 -12.82 20.15 -1.28
CA ASN A 266 -14.20 20.34 -1.77
C ASN A 266 -15.23 20.82 -0.72
N GLY A 267 -14.80 21.22 0.49
CA GLY A 267 -15.60 22.11 1.33
C GLY A 267 -16.92 21.56 1.87
N LEU A 268 -17.07 20.24 2.03
CA LEU A 268 -18.12 19.64 2.86
C LEU A 268 -17.63 19.55 4.30
N ASP A 269 -17.42 20.72 4.90
CA ASP A 269 -17.27 20.90 6.34
C ASP A 269 -18.67 20.73 6.95
N ASP A 270 -19.09 19.49 7.22
CA ASP A 270 -20.18 19.28 8.18
C ASP A 270 -19.63 19.69 9.55
N GLY A 271 -20.30 20.66 10.18
CA GLY A 271 -19.83 21.33 11.39
C GLY A 271 -19.78 20.46 12.64
N ASP A 272 -19.51 19.17 12.53
CA ASP A 272 -19.25 18.24 13.62
C ASP A 272 -17.76 17.88 13.64
N HIS A 273 -16.93 18.92 13.77
CA HIS A 273 -15.53 18.80 14.18
C HIS A 273 -15.53 18.01 15.49
N VAL A 274 -15.28 16.69 15.41
CA VAL A 274 -14.38 16.07 16.37
C VAL A 274 -13.21 17.04 16.44
N GLN A 275 -13.12 17.67 17.60
CA GLN A 275 -12.20 18.76 17.92
C GLN A 275 -10.91 18.61 17.13
N LYS A 276 -10.29 19.74 16.77
CA LYS A 276 -8.83 19.85 16.75
C LYS A 276 -8.31 19.23 18.06
N SER A 277 -8.17 17.92 18.09
CA SER A 277 -7.56 17.23 19.19
C SER A 277 -6.12 17.67 19.01
N GLY A 278 -5.66 18.47 19.96
CA GLY A 278 -4.25 18.76 20.10
C GLY A 278 -3.50 17.49 20.45
N ALA A 279 -3.52 16.49 19.56
CA ALA A 279 -2.73 15.27 19.61
C ALA A 279 -1.27 15.67 19.37
N LYS A 280 -0.69 16.24 20.43
CA LYS A 280 0.74 16.18 20.69
C LYS A 280 1.13 14.71 20.71
N SER A 281 2.05 14.37 19.82
CA SER A 281 2.65 13.05 19.58
C SER A 281 2.00 12.23 18.46
N ALA A 282 1.97 12.77 17.23
CA ALA A 282 1.77 11.92 16.05
C ALA A 282 2.98 10.97 15.95
N LEU A 283 2.79 9.69 16.25
CA LEU A 283 3.78 8.67 15.92
C LEU A 283 4.00 8.70 14.40
N PRO A 284 5.25 8.60 13.91
CA PRO A 284 5.50 8.62 12.48
C PRO A 284 4.79 7.45 11.78
N PRO A 285 4.19 7.67 10.60
CA PRO A 285 3.57 6.61 9.80
C PRO A 285 4.65 5.70 9.17
N ASN A 286 5.28 4.88 9.99
CA ASN A 286 6.27 3.90 9.56
C ASN A 286 5.59 2.66 9.00
N VAL A 287 6.23 2.05 7.99
CA VAL A 287 5.80 0.78 7.38
C VAL A 287 6.95 -0.19 7.56
N LEU A 288 6.75 -1.20 8.41
CA LEU A 288 7.82 -2.10 8.88
C LEU A 288 7.42 -3.55 8.65
N ASP A 289 8.30 -4.35 8.07
CA ASP A 289 8.09 -5.81 7.96
C ASP A 289 6.79 -6.17 7.20
N CYS A 290 6.40 -5.34 6.24
CA CYS A 290 5.15 -5.48 5.49
C CYS A 290 5.39 -5.91 4.04
N HIS A 291 4.38 -6.50 3.40
CA HIS A 291 4.48 -6.87 2.00
C HIS A 291 3.17 -6.80 1.22
N ALA A 292 3.28 -6.71 -0.11
CA ALA A 292 2.16 -6.77 -1.03
C ALA A 292 2.46 -7.69 -2.22
N THR A 293 1.50 -8.55 -2.58
CA THR A 293 1.66 -9.58 -3.63
C THR A 293 0.59 -9.48 -4.71
N GLY A 294 -0.53 -8.80 -4.45
CA GLY A 294 -1.60 -8.59 -5.43
C GLY A 294 -1.22 -7.57 -6.52
N SER A 295 -1.93 -7.62 -7.64
CA SER A 295 -1.73 -6.71 -8.78
C SER A 295 -2.19 -5.29 -8.46
N VAL A 296 -1.44 -4.30 -8.91
CA VAL A 296 -1.73 -2.88 -8.71
C VAL A 296 -1.82 -2.17 -10.06
N SER A 297 -2.94 -1.49 -10.34
CA SER A 297 -3.10 -0.65 -11.51
C SER A 297 -3.52 0.77 -11.15
N GLY A 298 -2.89 1.77 -11.78
CA GLY A 298 -3.26 3.16 -11.59
C GLY A 298 -2.83 4.09 -12.73
N GLU A 299 -3.25 5.35 -12.67
CA GLU A 299 -2.80 6.38 -13.60
C GLU A 299 -1.51 7.06 -13.12
N GLY A 300 -1.51 7.63 -11.92
CA GLY A 300 -0.39 8.39 -11.35
C GLY A 300 0.04 7.93 -9.96
N ASN A 301 1.35 8.02 -9.67
CA ASN A 301 1.94 7.63 -8.38
C ASN A 301 1.56 6.21 -7.96
N VAL A 302 1.95 5.22 -8.76
CA VAL A 302 1.56 3.82 -8.57
C VAL A 302 2.73 3.05 -7.97
N GLY A 303 2.51 2.42 -6.82
CA GLY A 303 3.50 1.61 -6.12
C GLY A 303 2.98 0.21 -5.80
N GLY A 304 3.79 -0.82 -6.01
CA GLY A 304 3.40 -2.19 -5.65
C GLY A 304 3.21 -2.39 -4.13
N LEU A 305 3.80 -1.55 -3.28
CA LEU A 305 3.53 -1.52 -1.83
C LEU A 305 2.88 -0.19 -1.42
N VAL A 306 3.50 0.94 -1.77
CA VAL A 306 3.05 2.27 -1.36
C VAL A 306 2.92 3.20 -2.56
N GLY A 307 1.76 3.83 -2.79
CA GLY A 307 1.61 4.81 -3.87
C GLY A 307 2.52 6.03 -3.67
N VAL A 308 2.30 6.74 -2.56
CA VAL A 308 3.11 7.92 -2.17
C VAL A 308 3.66 7.77 -0.75
N HIS A 309 4.97 7.99 -0.59
CA HIS A 309 5.63 8.04 0.71
C HIS A 309 6.23 9.42 0.98
N GLY A 310 5.86 10.10 2.07
CA GLY A 310 6.37 11.44 2.39
C GLY A 310 6.89 11.58 3.81
N SER A 311 7.78 12.55 4.02
CA SER A 311 8.26 12.92 5.36
C SER A 311 7.16 13.56 6.19
N GLY A 312 7.32 13.52 7.52
CA GLY A 312 6.37 14.14 8.41
C GLY A 312 6.57 15.63 8.65
N VAL A 313 5.52 16.30 9.13
CA VAL A 313 5.55 17.71 9.54
C VAL A 313 6.20 17.79 10.92
N GLY A 314 6.93 18.87 11.21
CA GLY A 314 7.57 19.05 12.52
C GLY A 314 8.83 18.22 12.79
N GLY A 315 9.49 17.71 11.74
CA GLY A 315 10.77 17.00 11.86
C GLY A 315 10.67 15.49 12.11
N LEU A 316 9.45 14.92 12.06
CA LEU A 316 9.25 13.48 12.11
C LEU A 316 9.72 12.83 10.81
N THR A 317 10.58 11.82 10.92
CA THR A 317 11.05 11.02 9.79
C THR A 317 10.17 9.79 9.66
N THR A 318 9.66 9.56 8.45
CA THR A 318 8.87 8.39 8.08
C THR A 318 9.78 7.37 7.42
N THR A 319 9.54 6.09 7.66
CA THR A 319 10.41 5.01 7.18
C THR A 319 9.59 3.86 6.62
N ILE A 320 9.94 3.41 5.42
CA ILE A 320 9.63 2.08 4.89
C ILE A 320 10.86 1.19 5.13
N LYS A 321 10.70 0.11 5.89
CA LYS A 321 11.82 -0.77 6.23
C LYS A 321 11.45 -2.24 6.21
N ASN A 322 12.36 -3.06 5.67
CA ASN A 322 12.18 -4.51 5.57
C ASN A 322 10.87 -4.90 4.88
N CYS A 323 10.52 -4.17 3.82
CA CYS A 323 9.28 -4.37 3.10
C CYS A 323 9.55 -4.85 1.68
N TYR A 324 8.59 -5.57 1.10
CA TYR A 324 8.72 -6.02 -0.28
C TYR A 324 7.41 -6.05 -1.07
N SER A 325 7.52 -5.95 -2.39
CA SER A 325 6.40 -6.18 -3.29
C SER A 325 6.77 -7.13 -4.43
N THR A 326 5.84 -8.02 -4.79
CA THR A 326 6.01 -9.03 -5.84
C THR A 326 4.92 -8.99 -6.91
N GLY A 327 3.85 -8.22 -6.67
CA GLY A 327 2.73 -8.09 -7.60
C GLY A 327 3.10 -7.29 -8.86
N GLU A 328 2.37 -7.52 -9.94
CA GLU A 328 2.46 -6.70 -11.16
C GLU A 328 2.01 -5.26 -10.86
N VAL A 329 2.75 -4.28 -11.38
CA VAL A 329 2.45 -2.86 -11.24
C VAL A 329 2.26 -2.23 -12.63
N LEU A 330 1.02 -1.88 -12.95
CA LEU A 330 0.63 -1.25 -14.22
C LEU A 330 0.26 0.21 -14.01
N GLY A 331 1.11 1.11 -14.51
CA GLY A 331 0.82 2.54 -14.57
C GLY A 331 0.32 2.99 -15.94
N ARG A 332 -0.42 4.11 -16.00
CA ARG A 332 -0.77 4.80 -17.26
C ARG A 332 -0.03 6.11 -17.49
N GLN A 333 0.50 6.71 -16.44
CA GLN A 333 1.22 7.98 -16.49
C GLN A 333 2.58 7.88 -15.76
N SER A 334 2.96 8.93 -15.02
CA SER A 334 4.30 9.07 -14.44
C SER A 334 4.39 8.58 -13.00
N ALA A 335 5.63 8.33 -12.55
CA ALA A 335 5.98 7.92 -11.18
C ALA A 335 5.37 6.55 -10.82
N VAL A 336 5.92 5.52 -11.46
CA VAL A 336 5.48 4.13 -11.30
C VAL A 336 6.65 3.32 -10.76
N GLY A 337 6.47 2.69 -9.61
CA GLY A 337 7.53 1.94 -8.92
C GLY A 337 7.05 0.57 -8.45
N GLY A 338 7.92 -0.44 -8.53
CA GLY A 338 7.57 -1.77 -8.02
C GLY A 338 7.32 -1.80 -6.51
N LEU A 339 8.01 -0.96 -5.72
CA LEU A 339 7.72 -0.80 -4.28
C LEU A 339 6.96 0.50 -4.02
N VAL A 340 7.49 1.63 -4.49
CA VAL A 340 6.94 2.97 -4.21
C VAL A 340 6.79 3.78 -5.48
N GLY A 341 5.60 4.34 -5.73
CA GLY A 341 5.40 5.21 -6.90
C GLY A 341 6.22 6.49 -6.82
N LYS A 342 5.96 7.28 -5.77
CA LYS A 342 6.65 8.55 -5.52
C LYS A 342 7.03 8.75 -4.07
N THR A 343 8.19 9.37 -3.85
CA THR A 343 8.60 9.81 -2.51
C THR A 343 8.73 11.32 -2.38
N LEU A 344 8.47 11.83 -1.17
CA LEU A 344 8.47 13.24 -0.77
C LEU A 344 9.21 13.41 0.57
N GLY A 345 10.40 12.81 0.69
CA GLY A 345 11.16 12.69 1.93
C GLY A 345 11.09 11.29 2.55
N GLY A 346 11.59 11.14 3.78
CA GLY A 346 11.60 9.87 4.51
C GLY A 346 12.73 8.93 4.08
N HIS A 347 12.62 7.66 4.48
CA HIS A 347 13.65 6.64 4.26
C HIS A 347 13.05 5.35 3.67
N ILE A 348 13.74 4.76 2.70
CA ILE A 348 13.48 3.39 2.23
C ILE A 348 14.71 2.55 2.56
N LEU A 349 14.54 1.55 3.42
CA LEU A 349 15.63 0.77 4.00
C LEU A 349 15.34 -0.72 3.84
N ASP A 350 16.34 -1.53 3.50
CA ASP A 350 16.21 -3.00 3.57
C ASP A 350 15.03 -3.56 2.74
N SER A 351 14.66 -2.91 1.63
CA SER A 351 13.38 -3.18 0.95
C SER A 351 13.58 -3.58 -0.51
N SER A 352 12.60 -4.29 -1.08
CA SER A 352 12.76 -4.84 -2.43
C SER A 352 11.49 -4.92 -3.27
N ALA A 353 11.64 -4.95 -4.58
CA ALA A 353 10.55 -5.21 -5.50
C ALA A 353 10.99 -6.16 -6.62
N THR A 354 10.17 -7.17 -6.92
CA THR A 354 10.50 -8.17 -7.95
C THR A 354 9.37 -8.40 -8.97
N GLY A 355 8.25 -7.70 -8.82
CA GLY A 355 7.14 -7.75 -9.78
C GLY A 355 7.47 -7.01 -11.08
N GLU A 356 6.74 -7.31 -12.16
CA GLU A 356 6.83 -6.56 -13.40
C GLU A 356 6.27 -5.14 -13.21
N VAL A 357 6.99 -4.14 -13.72
CA VAL A 357 6.58 -2.74 -13.69
C VAL A 357 6.45 -2.23 -15.13
N SER A 358 5.26 -1.78 -15.50
CA SER A 358 4.98 -1.33 -16.87
C SER A 358 4.19 -0.03 -16.87
N SER A 359 4.63 0.96 -17.65
CA SER A 359 3.87 2.17 -17.92
C SER A 359 4.24 2.78 -19.28
N PRO A 360 3.29 3.36 -20.03
CA PRO A 360 3.63 4.16 -21.21
C PRO A 360 4.19 5.55 -20.85
N GLY A 361 4.13 5.96 -19.58
CA GLY A 361 4.60 7.26 -19.10
C GLY A 361 6.09 7.30 -18.73
N ASN A 362 6.46 8.29 -17.93
CA ASN A 362 7.85 8.58 -17.56
C ASN A 362 8.12 8.26 -16.07
N ARG A 363 9.38 8.24 -15.65
CA ARG A 363 9.78 8.02 -14.24
C ARG A 363 9.31 6.66 -13.74
N VAL A 364 9.82 5.63 -14.39
CA VAL A 364 9.46 4.25 -14.10
C VAL A 364 10.66 3.55 -13.47
N GLY A 365 10.48 2.98 -12.28
CA GLY A 365 11.54 2.35 -11.51
C GLY A 365 11.17 0.94 -11.06
N GLY A 366 12.13 0.02 -11.04
CA GLY A 366 11.89 -1.30 -10.46
C GLY A 366 11.54 -1.23 -8.97
N LEU A 367 12.16 -0.32 -8.20
CA LEU A 367 11.82 -0.08 -6.78
C LEU A 367 11.02 1.21 -6.61
N VAL A 368 11.53 2.34 -7.13
CA VAL A 368 10.91 3.67 -6.93
C VAL A 368 10.75 4.40 -8.26
N GLY A 369 9.55 4.85 -8.60
CA GLY A 369 9.33 5.64 -9.81
C GLY A 369 10.06 7.00 -9.74
N GLU A 370 9.68 7.81 -8.75
CA GLU A 370 10.28 9.12 -8.49
C GLU A 370 10.74 9.23 -7.03
N ASN A 371 12.05 9.38 -6.83
CA ASN A 371 12.66 9.40 -5.51
C ASN A 371 13.08 10.81 -5.07
N ASN A 372 12.46 11.33 -4.02
CA ASN A 372 12.86 12.51 -3.26
C ASN A 372 13.10 12.19 -1.76
N CYS A 373 13.45 10.94 -1.43
CA CYS A 373 13.73 10.52 -0.05
C CYS A 373 15.05 11.11 0.49
N ASN A 374 15.15 11.12 1.82
CA ASN A 374 16.40 11.40 2.52
C ASN A 374 17.43 10.28 2.26
N SER A 375 16.99 9.01 2.25
CA SER A 375 17.87 7.90 1.88
C SER A 375 17.11 6.72 1.31
N VAL A 376 17.68 6.12 0.26
CA VAL A 376 17.39 4.73 -0.13
C VAL A 376 18.64 3.90 0.18
N LYS A 377 18.49 2.83 0.98
CA LYS A 377 19.63 2.06 1.48
C LYS A 377 19.34 0.57 1.54
N ARG A 378 20.32 -0.27 1.19
CA ARG A 378 20.22 -1.74 1.24
C ARG A 378 18.94 -2.25 0.56
N SER A 379 18.61 -1.65 -0.57
CA SER A 379 17.37 -1.93 -1.28
C SER A 379 17.67 -2.35 -2.71
N TYR A 380 16.81 -3.21 -3.28
CA TYR A 380 17.06 -3.77 -4.60
C TYR A 380 15.80 -4.02 -5.39
N ALA A 381 15.95 -4.12 -6.71
CA ALA A 381 14.86 -4.54 -7.58
C ALA A 381 15.32 -5.55 -8.63
N SER A 382 14.40 -6.42 -9.01
CA SER A 382 14.54 -7.37 -10.12
C SER A 382 13.22 -7.46 -10.88
N GLY A 383 13.22 -8.23 -11.98
CA GLY A 383 12.06 -8.32 -12.87
C GLY A 383 12.16 -7.38 -14.07
N ARG A 384 11.06 -7.23 -14.79
CA ARG A 384 11.00 -6.39 -16.00
C ARG A 384 10.49 -5.00 -15.64
N VAL A 385 11.14 -3.98 -16.19
CA VAL A 385 10.75 -2.57 -16.04
C VAL A 385 10.62 -1.93 -17.42
N SER A 386 9.41 -1.51 -17.79
CA SER A 386 9.12 -0.89 -19.09
C SER A 386 8.49 0.50 -18.92
N GLY A 387 9.07 1.49 -19.59
CA GLY A 387 8.64 2.90 -19.54
C GLY A 387 8.85 3.64 -20.86
N SER A 388 8.44 4.91 -20.97
CA SER A 388 8.92 5.81 -22.03
C SER A 388 10.24 6.46 -21.63
N ASP A 389 10.22 7.45 -20.74
CA ASP A 389 11.41 8.22 -20.39
C ASP A 389 11.78 8.08 -18.92
N GLU A 390 13.07 8.20 -18.61
CA GLU A 390 13.60 8.14 -17.24
C GLU A 390 13.25 6.79 -16.58
N VAL A 391 13.70 5.71 -17.23
CA VAL A 391 13.42 4.33 -16.80
C VAL A 391 14.67 3.75 -16.15
N GLY A 392 14.54 3.33 -14.90
CA GLY A 392 15.64 2.76 -14.14
C GLY A 392 15.33 1.40 -13.56
N GLY A 393 16.30 0.49 -13.56
CA GLY A 393 16.11 -0.82 -12.94
C GLY A 393 15.84 -0.74 -11.44
N LEU A 394 16.30 0.30 -10.74
CA LEU A 394 15.94 0.57 -9.34
C LEU A 394 15.09 1.83 -9.21
N ILE A 395 15.56 2.94 -9.77
CA ILE A 395 14.92 4.26 -9.63
C ILE A 395 14.72 4.90 -11.00
N GLY A 396 13.50 5.29 -11.36
CA GLY A 396 13.25 6.04 -12.58
C GLY A 396 13.94 7.40 -12.56
N ARG A 397 13.53 8.25 -11.62
CA ARG A 397 14.11 9.59 -11.40
C ARG A 397 14.62 9.77 -9.97
N HIS A 398 15.89 10.12 -9.81
CA HIS A 398 16.52 10.36 -8.52
C HIS A 398 16.75 11.86 -8.26
N GLU A 399 16.05 12.36 -7.24
CA GLU A 399 16.21 13.69 -6.65
C GLU A 399 16.43 13.66 -5.13
N GLY A 400 16.43 12.47 -4.52
CA GLY A 400 16.67 12.30 -3.09
C GLY A 400 18.10 12.68 -2.69
N MET A 401 18.40 12.65 -1.39
CA MET A 401 19.73 13.04 -0.92
C MET A 401 20.79 11.96 -1.13
N THR A 402 20.45 10.69 -0.85
CA THR A 402 21.40 9.57 -0.97
C THR A 402 20.75 8.28 -1.49
N LEU A 403 21.46 7.56 -2.36
CA LEU A 403 21.23 6.17 -2.73
C LEU A 403 22.48 5.36 -2.36
N THR A 404 22.35 4.39 -1.45
CA THR A 404 23.51 3.68 -0.89
C THR A 404 23.33 2.18 -0.78
N THR A 405 24.38 1.41 -1.05
CA THR A 405 24.39 -0.06 -0.86
C THR A 405 23.17 -0.72 -1.52
N SER A 406 22.89 -0.38 -2.77
CA SER A 406 21.64 -0.74 -3.44
C SER A 406 21.91 -1.15 -4.89
N PHE A 407 21.10 -2.03 -5.44
CA PHE A 407 21.38 -2.60 -6.77
C PHE A 407 20.12 -2.96 -7.55
N SER A 408 20.26 -3.16 -8.85
CA SER A 408 19.20 -3.76 -9.67
C SER A 408 19.74 -4.80 -10.64
N SER A 409 19.02 -5.91 -10.75
CA SER A 409 19.21 -6.95 -11.75
C SER A 409 18.08 -6.96 -12.80
N SER A 410 17.35 -5.85 -12.92
CA SER A 410 16.15 -5.77 -13.75
C SER A 410 16.45 -5.69 -15.25
N ASP A 411 15.51 -6.20 -16.06
CA ASP A 411 15.48 -5.99 -17.51
C ASP A 411 14.71 -4.71 -17.83
N VAL A 412 15.43 -3.67 -18.26
CA VAL A 412 14.93 -2.31 -18.41
C VAL A 412 14.74 -1.95 -19.87
N ALA A 413 13.54 -1.50 -20.24
CA ALA A 413 13.21 -1.05 -21.59
C ALA A 413 12.56 0.33 -21.61
N GLY A 414 12.97 1.19 -22.54
CA GLY A 414 12.27 2.44 -22.80
C GLY A 414 12.82 3.23 -23.99
N ARG A 415 12.55 4.54 -24.02
CA ARG A 415 12.90 5.44 -25.12
C ARG A 415 14.08 6.36 -24.80
N LEU A 416 14.04 7.09 -23.69
CA LEU A 416 15.02 8.13 -23.35
C LEU A 416 15.49 8.01 -21.89
N ALA A 417 16.79 8.12 -21.64
CA ALA A 417 17.38 8.08 -20.30
C ALA A 417 17.08 6.75 -19.58
N ILE A 418 17.69 5.68 -20.10
CA ILE A 418 17.49 4.30 -19.61
C ILE A 418 18.73 3.86 -18.85
N GLY A 419 18.56 3.46 -17.59
CA GLY A 419 19.66 3.04 -16.73
C GLY A 419 19.41 1.68 -16.08
N GLY A 420 20.44 0.83 -16.04
CA GLY A 420 20.34 -0.44 -15.30
C GLY A 420 20.05 -0.25 -13.80
N LEU A 421 20.42 0.90 -13.22
CA LEU A 421 20.06 1.27 -11.84
C LEU A 421 19.17 2.52 -11.80
N VAL A 422 19.60 3.63 -12.41
CA VAL A 422 18.90 4.92 -12.37
C VAL A 422 18.65 5.45 -13.77
N GLY A 423 17.41 5.75 -14.13
CA GLY A 423 17.09 6.35 -15.43
C GLY A 423 17.67 7.76 -15.56
N TYR A 424 17.20 8.66 -14.69
CA TYR A 424 17.63 10.06 -14.65
C TYR A 424 18.05 10.47 -13.24
N ARG A 425 19.23 11.09 -13.11
CA ARG A 425 19.75 11.61 -11.85
C ARG A 425 19.86 13.13 -11.91
N PHE A 426 19.04 13.82 -11.10
CA PHE A 426 19.03 15.29 -11.00
C PHE A 426 19.94 15.81 -9.87
N GLN A 427 20.02 15.08 -8.75
CA GLN A 427 20.83 15.44 -7.59
C GLN A 427 21.08 14.20 -6.71
N GLY A 428 21.73 14.37 -5.55
CA GLY A 428 21.87 13.32 -4.54
C GLY A 428 22.95 12.26 -4.81
N GLY A 429 23.77 11.92 -3.83
CA GLY A 429 24.91 11.01 -4.02
C GLY A 429 24.49 9.56 -4.28
N LEU A 430 25.19 8.87 -5.18
CA LEU A 430 25.12 7.41 -5.36
C LEU A 430 26.40 6.81 -4.80
N THR A 431 26.31 5.91 -3.83
CA THR A 431 27.50 5.30 -3.22
C THR A 431 27.30 3.81 -3.03
N ASN A 432 28.29 3.00 -3.41
CA ASN A 432 28.20 1.54 -3.26
C ASN A 432 26.95 0.99 -3.96
N CYS A 433 26.82 1.14 -5.27
CA CYS A 433 25.66 0.69 -6.01
C CYS A 433 26.05 -0.01 -7.32
N TYR A 434 25.21 -0.93 -7.80
CA TYR A 434 25.48 -1.60 -9.07
C TYR A 434 24.23 -1.99 -9.88
N GLY A 435 24.40 -2.13 -11.19
CA GLY A 435 23.39 -2.65 -12.10
C GLY A 435 23.92 -3.86 -12.86
N SER A 436 23.14 -4.95 -12.93
CA SER A 436 23.56 -6.23 -13.53
C SER A 436 22.57 -6.87 -14.50
N GLY A 437 21.44 -6.23 -14.78
CA GLY A 437 20.44 -6.72 -15.73
C GLY A 437 20.72 -6.28 -17.17
N SER A 438 19.66 -5.86 -17.88
CA SER A 438 19.76 -5.30 -19.23
C SER A 438 19.14 -3.90 -19.30
N ALA A 439 19.66 -3.04 -20.18
CA ALA A 439 19.11 -1.72 -20.43
C ALA A 439 19.03 -1.46 -21.93
N ALA A 440 17.80 -1.40 -22.45
CA ALA A 440 17.50 -1.20 -23.86
C ALA A 440 16.70 0.09 -24.09
N GLY A 441 17.14 0.94 -25.00
CA GLY A 441 16.33 2.08 -25.41
C GLY A 441 16.85 2.90 -26.59
N GLY A 442 16.15 3.99 -26.90
CA GLY A 442 16.47 4.82 -28.07
C GLY A 442 17.73 5.68 -27.88
N SER A 443 17.79 6.44 -26.80
CA SER A 443 18.86 7.42 -26.54
C SER A 443 19.16 7.55 -25.05
N LEU A 444 20.42 7.90 -24.71
CA LEU A 444 20.91 8.06 -23.34
C LEU A 444 20.78 6.75 -22.55
N VAL A 445 21.37 5.68 -23.07
CA VAL A 445 21.32 4.34 -22.46
C VAL A 445 22.60 4.07 -21.70
N GLY A 446 22.51 3.85 -20.40
CA GLY A 446 23.64 3.63 -19.50
C GLY A 446 23.53 2.34 -18.71
N GLY A 447 24.64 1.65 -18.51
CA GLY A 447 24.64 0.41 -17.72
C GLY A 447 24.26 0.66 -16.25
N LEU A 448 24.65 1.79 -15.66
CA LEU A 448 24.20 2.20 -14.33
C LEU A 448 23.20 3.35 -14.41
N ILE A 449 23.55 4.43 -15.13
CA ILE A 449 22.79 5.68 -15.15
C ILE A 449 22.46 6.08 -16.59
N GLY A 450 21.18 6.26 -16.94
CA GLY A 450 20.81 6.77 -18.26
C GLY A 450 21.33 8.19 -18.51
N HIS A 451 20.90 9.14 -17.68
CA HIS A 451 21.35 10.54 -17.72
C HIS A 451 21.78 11.04 -16.34
N ASN A 452 23.03 11.47 -16.22
CA ASN A 452 23.58 12.12 -15.03
C ASN A 452 23.60 13.65 -15.20
N TYR A 453 22.77 14.36 -14.44
CA TYR A 453 22.67 15.81 -14.41
C TYR A 453 22.60 16.29 -12.96
N ALA A 454 23.71 16.20 -12.21
CA ALA A 454 23.79 16.72 -10.83
C ALA A 454 24.79 17.88 -10.73
N PRO A 455 24.38 19.12 -11.04
CA PRO A 455 25.26 20.28 -11.02
C PRO A 455 25.61 20.80 -9.61
N GLU A 456 24.85 20.42 -8.57
CA GLU A 456 25.09 20.89 -7.21
C GLU A 456 26.30 20.22 -6.54
N VAL A 457 27.34 21.03 -6.25
CA VAL A 457 28.60 20.58 -5.66
C VAL A 457 28.54 20.55 -4.12
N GLU A 458 27.64 21.32 -3.49
CA GLU A 458 27.63 21.53 -2.04
C GLU A 458 27.01 20.36 -1.23
N THR A 459 26.16 19.53 -1.83
CA THR A 459 25.45 18.42 -1.14
C THR A 459 26.08 17.04 -1.32
N GLY A 460 27.30 16.95 -1.88
CA GLY A 460 28.00 15.66 -2.00
C GLY A 460 27.50 14.77 -3.16
N GLY A 461 26.86 15.35 -4.18
CA GLY A 461 26.25 14.71 -5.35
C GLY A 461 27.20 14.03 -6.35
N THR A 462 28.16 13.26 -5.87
CA THR A 462 29.08 12.47 -6.69
C THR A 462 28.66 11.00 -6.67
N VAL A 463 28.91 10.30 -7.79
CA VAL A 463 28.71 8.85 -7.90
C VAL A 463 30.02 8.18 -7.51
N ARG A 464 30.00 7.31 -6.49
CA ARG A 464 31.20 6.72 -5.90
C ARG A 464 31.08 5.23 -5.65
N ASN A 465 32.16 4.51 -5.87
CA ASN A 465 32.26 3.09 -5.54
C ASN A 465 31.11 2.28 -6.16
N CYS A 466 30.81 2.55 -7.43
CA CYS A 466 29.73 1.91 -8.14
C CYS A 466 30.27 1.11 -9.32
N TYR A 467 29.55 0.08 -9.75
CA TYR A 467 29.90 -0.62 -10.97
C TYR A 467 28.69 -1.02 -11.81
N SER A 468 28.91 -1.33 -13.09
CA SER A 468 27.88 -1.94 -13.93
C SER A 468 28.42 -3.13 -14.72
N THR A 469 27.63 -4.18 -14.79
CA THR A 469 27.79 -5.33 -15.69
C THR A 469 26.62 -5.43 -16.68
N THR A 470 25.76 -4.41 -16.70
CA THR A 470 24.51 -4.39 -17.46
C THR A 470 24.77 -4.45 -18.96
N LEU A 471 24.04 -5.32 -19.65
CA LEU A 471 24.02 -5.36 -21.11
C LEU A 471 23.27 -4.12 -21.64
N VAL A 472 23.95 -3.25 -22.39
CA VAL A 472 23.34 -2.02 -22.92
C VAL A 472 23.06 -2.10 -24.42
N SER A 473 21.87 -1.69 -24.84
CA SER A 473 21.49 -1.59 -26.26
C SER A 473 20.80 -0.27 -26.53
N GLY A 474 21.33 0.54 -27.45
CA GLY A 474 20.63 1.76 -27.87
C GLY A 474 21.19 2.43 -29.12
N GLY A 475 20.51 3.48 -29.56
CA GLY A 475 20.81 4.16 -30.82
C GLY A 475 21.79 5.34 -30.69
N PHE A 476 21.67 6.14 -29.62
CA PHE A 476 22.49 7.35 -29.44
C PHE A 476 22.94 7.53 -27.98
N SER A 477 24.21 7.92 -27.79
CA SER A 477 24.82 8.16 -26.46
C SER A 477 24.65 6.94 -25.54
N VAL A 478 25.33 5.85 -25.90
CA VAL A 478 25.29 4.56 -25.19
C VAL A 478 26.59 4.37 -24.44
N GLY A 479 26.53 4.15 -23.12
CA GLY A 479 27.72 3.93 -22.30
C GLY A 479 27.58 2.75 -21.34
N GLY A 480 28.66 2.00 -21.16
CA GLY A 480 28.67 0.83 -20.28
C GLY A 480 28.46 1.19 -18.81
N PHE A 481 28.71 2.45 -18.43
CA PHE A 481 28.38 2.98 -17.11
C PHE A 481 27.26 4.04 -17.18
N ALA A 482 27.38 5.06 -18.03
CA ALA A 482 26.34 6.06 -18.17
C ALA A 482 26.04 6.44 -19.63
N GLY A 483 24.77 6.70 -19.95
CA GLY A 483 24.38 7.11 -21.29
C GLY A 483 24.89 8.52 -21.60
N MET A 484 24.61 9.47 -20.72
CA MET A 484 25.12 10.84 -20.81
C MET A 484 25.51 11.38 -19.43
N ASN A 485 26.64 12.08 -19.39
CA ASN A 485 27.03 12.91 -18.25
C ASN A 485 27.02 14.39 -18.65
N SER A 486 26.15 15.15 -18.02
CA SER A 486 26.03 16.60 -18.21
C SER A 486 26.58 17.38 -17.01
N ALA A 487 26.50 16.81 -15.80
CA ALA A 487 27.06 17.40 -14.59
C ALA A 487 27.24 16.34 -13.49
N GLY A 488 28.19 16.57 -12.59
CA GLY A 488 28.56 15.65 -11.52
C GLY A 488 29.79 14.80 -11.87
N GLY A 489 30.43 14.24 -10.84
CA GLY A 489 31.68 13.48 -10.97
C GLY A 489 31.50 12.00 -10.61
N PHE A 490 32.28 11.17 -11.29
CA PHE A 490 32.47 9.74 -10.99
C PHE A 490 33.78 9.56 -10.22
N SER A 491 33.80 8.68 -9.22
CA SER A 491 34.99 8.36 -8.44
C SER A 491 34.99 6.88 -8.07
N SER A 492 36.07 6.17 -8.38
CA SER A 492 36.17 4.72 -8.13
C SER A 492 34.97 3.96 -8.71
N CYS A 493 34.60 4.31 -9.95
CA CYS A 493 33.48 3.73 -10.68
C CYS A 493 33.98 2.85 -11.83
N TYR A 494 33.42 1.66 -11.97
CA TYR A 494 33.88 0.63 -12.91
C TYR A 494 32.76 0.16 -13.82
N TRP A 495 33.10 -0.33 -15.00
CA TRP A 495 32.15 -1.04 -15.86
C TRP A 495 32.87 -2.17 -16.58
N ASP A 496 32.13 -3.24 -16.82
CA ASP A 496 32.63 -4.39 -17.55
C ASP A 496 32.53 -4.15 -19.06
N MET A 497 33.69 -4.11 -19.73
CA MET A 497 33.76 -3.84 -21.17
C MET A 497 33.36 -5.04 -22.04
N GLU A 498 33.30 -6.23 -21.46
CA GLU A 498 33.01 -7.48 -22.15
C GLU A 498 31.52 -7.82 -22.07
N THR A 499 30.83 -7.46 -20.97
CA THR A 499 29.38 -7.72 -20.83
C THR A 499 28.48 -6.58 -21.31
N SER A 500 28.98 -5.34 -21.32
CA SER A 500 28.15 -4.17 -21.63
C SER A 500 27.79 -4.02 -23.12
N SER A 501 28.51 -4.68 -24.03
CA SER A 501 28.36 -4.56 -25.49
C SER A 501 28.65 -3.17 -26.09
N THR A 502 29.41 -2.34 -25.37
CA THR A 502 29.90 -1.04 -25.86
C THR A 502 31.37 -0.84 -25.52
N SER A 503 32.06 0.04 -26.26
CA SER A 503 33.46 0.39 -26.03
C SER A 503 33.68 1.69 -25.27
N THR A 504 32.59 2.36 -24.84
CA THR A 504 32.64 3.65 -24.14
C THR A 504 31.96 3.55 -22.78
N GLY A 505 32.62 4.02 -21.72
CA GLY A 505 32.03 4.05 -20.37
C GLY A 505 30.93 5.09 -20.21
N VAL A 506 31.10 6.28 -20.83
CA VAL A 506 30.07 7.32 -20.88
C VAL A 506 29.83 7.73 -22.33
N GLY A 507 28.57 7.65 -22.78
CA GLY A 507 28.23 7.74 -24.21
C GLY A 507 28.52 9.09 -24.89
N ASN A 508 28.66 10.19 -24.14
CA ASN A 508 28.89 11.53 -24.70
C ASN A 508 30.31 12.10 -24.47
N GLN A 509 31.23 11.37 -23.82
CA GLN A 509 32.55 11.91 -23.47
C GLN A 509 33.65 10.85 -23.35
N THR A 510 34.91 11.26 -23.61
CA THR A 510 36.11 10.42 -23.42
C THR A 510 37.33 11.33 -23.13
N PRO A 511 38.12 11.11 -22.05
CA PRO A 511 37.94 10.13 -20.98
C PRO A 511 36.79 10.49 -20.05
N ALA A 512 36.14 9.48 -19.49
CA ALA A 512 34.81 9.61 -18.94
C ALA A 512 34.73 9.71 -17.40
N GLY A 513 35.86 9.61 -16.69
CA GLY A 513 35.91 9.54 -15.22
C GLY A 513 35.48 8.20 -14.63
N VAL A 514 35.14 7.23 -15.48
CA VAL A 514 34.84 5.83 -15.13
C VAL A 514 35.90 4.91 -15.73
N ILE A 515 36.20 3.80 -15.07
CA ILE A 515 37.25 2.86 -15.44
C ILE A 515 36.61 1.64 -16.12
N GLY A 516 36.99 1.35 -17.36
CA GLY A 516 36.58 0.13 -18.03
C GLY A 516 37.58 -0.98 -17.75
N GLU A 517 37.12 -2.15 -17.31
CA GLU A 517 37.93 -3.32 -17.00
C GLU A 517 37.36 -4.56 -17.71
N THR A 518 38.19 -5.59 -17.90
CA THR A 518 37.71 -6.91 -18.38
C THR A 518 37.00 -7.64 -17.25
N THR A 519 36.18 -8.64 -17.59
CA THR A 519 35.47 -9.47 -16.61
C THR A 519 36.44 -10.10 -15.62
N ASP A 520 37.55 -10.67 -16.09
CA ASP A 520 38.58 -11.27 -15.23
C ASP A 520 39.18 -10.27 -14.22
N ARG A 521 39.32 -9.00 -14.61
CA ARG A 521 39.81 -7.93 -13.72
C ARG A 521 38.74 -7.51 -12.73
N MET A 522 37.47 -7.48 -13.15
CA MET A 522 36.33 -7.21 -12.26
C MET A 522 36.13 -8.29 -11.18
N TYR A 523 36.74 -9.47 -11.32
CA TYR A 523 36.76 -10.53 -10.30
C TYR A 523 37.90 -10.38 -9.28
N ARG A 524 38.61 -9.25 -9.28
CA ARG A 524 39.78 -8.99 -8.41
C ARG A 524 39.54 -7.84 -7.46
N ILE A 525 39.81 -8.05 -6.18
CA ILE A 525 39.78 -7.02 -5.14
C ILE A 525 40.74 -5.87 -5.46
N GLU A 526 41.88 -6.15 -6.09
CA GLU A 526 42.88 -5.14 -6.47
C GLU A 526 42.38 -4.14 -7.51
N THR A 527 41.34 -4.48 -8.26
CA THR A 527 40.69 -3.57 -9.22
C THR A 527 39.96 -2.45 -8.49
N TYR A 528 39.39 -2.73 -7.32
CA TYR A 528 38.50 -1.85 -6.59
C TYR A 528 39.24 -1.02 -5.53
N ALA A 529 40.17 -0.18 -5.98
CA ALA A 529 40.93 0.67 -5.07
C ALA A 529 40.02 1.55 -4.20
N ASN A 530 40.26 1.53 -2.89
CA ASN A 530 39.53 2.27 -1.84
C ASN A 530 38.09 1.84 -1.59
N TRP A 531 37.70 0.64 -2.03
CA TRP A 531 36.42 0.03 -1.61
C TRP A 531 36.58 -0.67 -0.25
N ASP A 532 35.50 -0.68 0.52
CA ASP A 532 35.45 -1.34 1.84
C ASP A 532 34.97 -2.80 1.68
N PHE A 533 35.92 -3.73 1.60
CA PHE A 533 35.66 -5.18 1.56
C PHE A 533 35.55 -5.84 2.95
N ASP A 534 35.77 -5.05 4.01
CA ASP A 534 35.63 -5.53 5.38
C ASP A 534 34.17 -5.46 5.83
N ASN A 535 33.42 -4.44 5.37
CA ASN A 535 32.06 -4.18 5.89
C ASN A 535 30.97 -4.01 4.82
N VAL A 536 31.31 -3.60 3.60
CA VAL A 536 30.28 -3.30 2.57
C VAL A 536 30.24 -4.39 1.52
N TRP A 537 31.39 -4.67 0.92
CA TRP A 537 31.51 -5.57 -0.21
C TRP A 537 32.16 -6.88 0.20
N TRP A 538 31.83 -7.96 -0.48
CA TRP A 538 32.62 -9.18 -0.51
C TRP A 538 32.75 -9.64 -1.96
N ILE A 539 33.83 -10.36 -2.26
CA ILE A 539 34.10 -10.87 -3.60
C ILE A 539 34.68 -12.28 -3.50
N HIS A 540 34.21 -13.19 -4.35
CA HIS A 540 34.86 -14.46 -4.57
C HIS A 540 35.87 -14.28 -5.70
N GLU A 541 37.12 -14.01 -5.32
CA GLU A 541 38.25 -13.84 -6.25
C GLU A 541 38.23 -14.91 -7.35
N ASP A 542 38.54 -14.50 -8.58
CA ASP A 542 38.56 -15.36 -9.78
C ASP A 542 37.21 -15.90 -10.26
N ASN A 543 36.11 -15.63 -9.56
CA ASN A 543 34.85 -16.34 -9.82
C ASN A 543 33.64 -15.43 -10.00
N ASP A 544 33.56 -14.27 -9.33
CA ASP A 544 32.37 -13.43 -9.38
C ASP A 544 32.65 -11.95 -9.08
N TYR A 545 31.66 -11.10 -9.39
CA TYR A 545 31.68 -9.67 -9.13
C TYR A 545 31.48 -9.36 -7.62
N PRO A 546 31.89 -8.16 -7.14
CA PRO A 546 31.59 -7.71 -5.78
C PRO A 546 30.09 -7.71 -5.45
N ARG A 547 29.72 -8.22 -4.28
CA ARG A 547 28.35 -8.23 -3.76
C ARG A 547 28.29 -7.64 -2.36
N PHE A 548 27.09 -7.28 -1.90
CA PHE A 548 26.90 -6.76 -0.55
C PHE A 548 26.82 -7.90 0.47
N TYR A 549 27.40 -7.70 1.65
CA TYR A 549 27.14 -8.59 2.78
C TYR A 549 25.66 -8.57 3.18
N GLY A 550 25.06 -9.75 3.34
CA GLY A 550 23.72 -9.90 3.91
C GLY A 550 22.55 -9.49 3.01
N LEU A 551 22.78 -9.25 1.71
CA LEU A 551 21.72 -9.07 0.71
C LEU A 551 21.68 -10.26 -0.27
N PRO A 552 20.53 -10.54 -0.91
CA PRO A 552 20.40 -11.66 -1.83
C PRO A 552 21.33 -11.57 -3.04
N ASP A 553 21.81 -12.74 -3.46
CA ASP A 553 22.65 -12.90 -4.64
C ASP A 553 21.78 -13.06 -5.89
N PHE A 554 21.86 -12.09 -6.80
CA PHE A 554 21.37 -12.25 -8.17
C PHE A 554 22.59 -12.31 -9.08
N PRO A 555 23.08 -13.51 -9.42
CA PRO A 555 24.21 -13.61 -10.34
C PRO A 555 23.83 -12.91 -11.65
N PRO A 556 24.73 -12.16 -12.27
CA PRO A 556 24.49 -11.67 -13.62
C PRO A 556 24.15 -12.88 -14.48
N THR A 557 23.03 -12.82 -15.18
CA THR A 557 22.65 -13.88 -16.12
C THR A 557 23.82 -14.04 -17.10
N PRO A 558 24.52 -15.19 -17.15
CA PRO A 558 25.61 -15.36 -18.08
C PRO A 558 25.07 -15.14 -19.48
N THR A 559 25.75 -14.32 -20.26
CA THR A 559 25.42 -14.04 -21.66
C THR A 559 25.15 -15.37 -22.37
N PRO A 560 24.01 -15.54 -23.07
CA PRO A 560 23.84 -16.71 -23.92
C PRO A 560 25.01 -16.73 -24.91
N THR A 561 25.82 -17.78 -24.85
CA THR A 561 26.91 -17.99 -25.80
C THR A 561 26.30 -17.99 -27.20
N ILE A 562 26.59 -16.95 -28.00
CA ILE A 562 26.16 -16.90 -29.39
C ILE A 562 26.99 -17.95 -30.14
N THR A 563 26.51 -19.18 -30.16
CA THR A 563 26.99 -20.17 -31.12
C THR A 563 26.38 -19.77 -32.46
N PRO A 564 27.17 -19.49 -33.52
CA PRO A 564 26.60 -19.17 -34.82
C PRO A 564 25.83 -20.40 -35.32
N THR A 565 24.50 -20.34 -35.31
CA THR A 565 23.65 -21.36 -35.91
C THR A 565 23.77 -21.25 -37.44
N PRO A 566 23.95 -22.37 -38.16
CA PRO A 566 23.98 -22.36 -39.60
C PRO A 566 22.62 -21.97 -40.19
N SER A 567 22.71 -21.25 -41.31
CA SER A 567 21.65 -20.73 -42.18
C SER A 567 20.39 -21.59 -42.30
N ASP A 568 19.26 -20.88 -42.37
CA ASP A 568 17.87 -21.31 -42.50
C ASP A 568 17.60 -22.60 -43.29
N THR A 569 16.81 -23.48 -42.68
CA THR A 569 15.90 -24.39 -43.39
C THR A 569 14.53 -24.32 -42.70
N PRO A 570 13.42 -24.07 -43.42
CA PRO A 570 12.14 -23.84 -42.79
C PRO A 570 11.56 -25.17 -42.27
N THR A 571 11.14 -25.18 -41.01
CA THR A 571 10.46 -26.31 -40.34
C THR A 571 9.11 -25.78 -39.79
N PRO A 572 8.03 -26.58 -39.82
CA PRO A 572 6.71 -26.12 -40.22
C PRO A 572 5.93 -25.42 -39.11
N THR A 573 4.94 -24.65 -39.57
CA THR A 573 3.93 -23.94 -38.79
C THR A 573 3.35 -24.80 -37.66
N GLN A 574 3.69 -24.48 -36.42
CA GLN A 574 2.93 -24.94 -35.26
C GLN A 574 1.68 -24.07 -35.12
N THR A 575 0.52 -24.73 -35.08
CA THR A 575 -0.78 -24.12 -34.83
C THR A 575 -0.78 -23.45 -33.45
N PRO A 576 -1.22 -22.19 -33.32
CA PRO A 576 -1.28 -21.54 -32.02
C PRO A 576 -2.33 -22.20 -31.13
N THR A 577 -1.92 -22.62 -29.94
CA THR A 577 -2.83 -22.84 -28.79
C THR A 577 -3.53 -21.51 -28.48
N PRO A 578 -4.84 -21.49 -28.22
CA PRO A 578 -5.60 -20.25 -28.11
C PRO A 578 -5.14 -19.43 -26.90
N ARG A 579 -4.69 -18.21 -27.20
CA ARG A 579 -4.53 -17.08 -26.27
C ARG A 579 -5.93 -16.71 -25.75
N PRO A 580 -6.13 -16.45 -24.44
CA PRO A 580 -7.37 -15.83 -23.97
C PRO A 580 -7.54 -14.51 -24.71
N THR A 581 -8.59 -14.41 -25.50
CA THR A 581 -8.99 -13.17 -26.15
C THR A 581 -9.45 -12.20 -25.07
N LEU A 582 -8.69 -11.11 -24.88
CA LEU A 582 -9.23 -9.88 -24.31
C LEU A 582 -10.53 -9.56 -25.05
N LEU A 583 -11.64 -9.52 -24.32
CA LEU A 583 -12.93 -9.13 -24.85
C LEU A 583 -12.81 -7.67 -25.32
N SER A 584 -12.64 -7.47 -26.62
CA SER A 584 -12.79 -6.17 -27.27
C SER A 584 -14.29 -5.82 -27.25
N GLY A 585 -14.74 -5.21 -26.16
CA GLY A 585 -16.15 -4.89 -25.95
C GLY A 585 -16.40 -4.17 -24.63
N LEU A 586 -15.60 -3.16 -24.31
CA LEU A 586 -15.94 -2.14 -23.30
C LEU A 586 -15.91 -0.78 -24.00
N SER A 587 -16.91 -0.55 -24.85
CA SER A 587 -17.39 0.80 -25.12
C SER A 587 -18.64 0.95 -24.29
N ASP A 588 -18.56 1.74 -23.22
CA ASP A 588 -19.62 2.64 -22.70
C ASP A 588 -19.35 2.91 -21.22
N ILE A 589 -18.30 3.70 -20.96
CA ILE A 589 -18.30 4.58 -19.79
C ILE A 589 -19.21 5.73 -20.21
N ASN A 590 -20.32 5.94 -19.48
CA ASN A 590 -21.16 7.12 -19.71
C ASN A 590 -20.29 8.39 -19.53
N GLU A 591 -20.62 9.49 -20.23
CA GLU A 591 -19.86 10.77 -20.09
C GLU A 591 -19.82 11.31 -18.64
N ASP A 592 -20.60 10.74 -17.72
CA ASP A 592 -20.64 11.02 -16.28
C ASP A 592 -19.78 10.08 -15.41
N GLY A 593 -19.06 9.13 -16.01
CA GLY A 593 -18.16 8.21 -15.30
C GLY A 593 -18.85 7.01 -14.65
N THR A 594 -20.13 6.77 -14.91
CA THR A 594 -20.85 5.58 -14.40
C THR A 594 -20.71 4.36 -15.32
N VAL A 595 -20.71 3.15 -14.73
CA VAL A 595 -20.74 1.85 -15.43
C VAL A 595 -22.09 1.18 -15.13
N ASN A 596 -22.70 0.54 -16.14
CA ASN A 596 -24.02 -0.08 -16.00
C ASN A 596 -23.99 -1.31 -15.07
N ARG A 597 -25.07 -1.46 -14.29
CA ARG A 597 -25.28 -2.52 -13.29
C ARG A 597 -25.22 -3.95 -13.88
N GLU A 598 -25.45 -4.12 -15.18
CA GLU A 598 -25.44 -5.42 -15.86
C GLU A 598 -24.02 -5.90 -16.19
N ASP A 599 -23.03 -4.99 -16.30
CA ASP A 599 -21.63 -5.35 -16.58
C ASP A 599 -20.86 -5.80 -15.32
N LEU A 600 -21.37 -5.45 -14.12
CA LEU A 600 -20.81 -5.89 -12.83
C LEU A 600 -21.08 -7.38 -12.56
N ILE A 601 -22.12 -7.95 -13.18
CA ILE A 601 -22.52 -9.36 -12.99
C ILE A 601 -21.54 -10.31 -13.69
N ILE A 602 -20.92 -9.88 -14.80
CA ILE A 602 -20.00 -10.72 -15.58
C ILE A 602 -18.67 -10.96 -14.84
N VAL A 603 -18.26 -10.05 -13.94
CA VAL A 603 -17.04 -10.22 -13.14
C VAL A 603 -17.22 -11.27 -12.03
N LEU A 604 -18.46 -11.55 -11.61
CA LEU A 604 -18.75 -12.54 -10.56
C LEU A 604 -18.87 -13.98 -11.09
N GLU A 605 -19.15 -14.19 -12.38
CA GLU A 605 -19.31 -15.53 -12.96
C GLU A 605 -17.98 -16.27 -13.19
N ASP A 606 -16.85 -15.57 -13.29
CA ASP A 606 -15.52 -16.18 -13.55
C ASP A 606 -14.86 -16.77 -12.28
N LEU A 607 -15.51 -16.64 -11.10
CA LEU A 607 -15.06 -17.19 -9.81
C LEU A 607 -15.75 -18.50 -9.39
N GLY A 608 -16.52 -19.13 -10.28
CA GLY A 608 -16.93 -20.53 -10.13
C GLY A 608 -17.88 -20.85 -8.96
N LYS A 609 -18.71 -19.91 -8.51
CA LYS A 609 -19.76 -20.17 -7.51
C LYS A 609 -21.15 -20.00 -8.11
N THR A 610 -21.92 -21.09 -8.08
CA THR A 610 -23.30 -21.16 -8.55
C THR A 610 -24.24 -20.27 -7.75
N ALA A 611 -24.92 -19.34 -8.42
CA ALA A 611 -26.11 -18.67 -7.90
C ALA A 611 -27.33 -19.62 -7.89
N ILE A 612 -28.12 -19.58 -6.83
CA ILE A 612 -29.46 -20.17 -6.73
C ILE A 612 -30.40 -19.02 -6.31
N PRO A 613 -31.63 -18.94 -6.88
CA PRO A 613 -32.19 -17.73 -7.49
C PRO A 613 -32.79 -16.69 -6.54
#